data_AF-A0A4Q3R5I1-F1
#
_entry.id   AF-A0A4Q3R5I1-F1
#
_cell.length_a   1.000
_cell.length_b   1.000
_cell.length_c   1.000
_cell.angle_alpha   90.00
_cell.angle_beta   90.00
_cell.angle_gamma   90.00
#
_symmetry.space_group_name_H-M   'P 1'
#
loop_
_entity.id
_entity.type
_entity.pdbx_description
1 polymer ?
#
loop_
_entity_poly.entity_id
_entity_poly.type
_entity_poly.pdbx_seq_one_letter_code
_entity_poly.pdbx_strand_id
1 'polypeptide(L)'
;MHKKIIGLLIIMIPAMSQAQFGGLLKKAKSKVEQRVENKIYAEDFAQDAIGELPLTWNASGKGEVMTIDGKQGKWLRAFENTTYLTGNKKAFGENYTIEFDLMFYFEPKVKGYVLPHWKTGLLSSGGIDPTDNSFLKVADEVNNTFFIVNNGNNGGAALESRAKRAQTFRSDRMELGDLTPTFNKVVHYSIQVQKARFRMWMDERKVFDIPRAMNVGDTMNQLYFFLEGSNYQEDEIGLFISNIKIATGLPDTRHKLIDEGKFSTTGILFDVNAATIKPESNGVLKEIGTVLNEHKDIKIKIIGHTDSDGTDAANLDLSKKRSEAVKAALIKDYSIEEGRIQTDGKGESVPVADNKTKEGKAQNRRVEFIKL
;
A
#
# COMPACT_ATOMS: atom_id res chain seq x y z
N MET A 1 56.50 21.04 23.41
CA MET A 1 55.90 21.48 22.14
C MET A 1 54.49 20.91 22.10
N HIS A 2 53.45 21.69 22.47
CA HIS A 2 52.60 22.47 21.54
C HIS A 2 51.85 21.55 20.55
N LYS A 3 50.52 21.48 20.40
CA LYS A 3 49.31 22.24 20.81
C LYS A 3 48.11 21.25 20.58
N LYS A 4 47.06 21.15 21.42
CA LYS A 4 45.81 21.97 21.42
C LYS A 4 45.14 21.97 20.02
N ILE A 5 43.93 21.49 19.74
CA ILE A 5 42.60 21.76 20.31
C ILE A 5 41.57 20.83 19.61
N ILE A 6 40.70 20.13 20.35
CA ILE A 6 39.31 19.89 19.91
C ILE A 6 38.44 20.23 21.13
N GLY A 7 37.69 21.32 20.98
CA GLY A 7 36.78 21.85 21.99
C GLY A 7 35.53 20.99 22.14
N LEU A 8 35.29 20.57 23.38
CA LEU A 8 34.06 20.76 24.13
C LEU A 8 32.76 20.96 23.30
N LEU A 9 32.00 19.88 23.14
CA LEU A 9 30.54 19.93 23.27
C LEU A 9 30.06 18.64 23.92
N ILE A 10 30.31 18.52 25.23
CA ILE A 10 29.64 17.52 26.07
C ILE A 10 28.23 18.07 26.31
N ILE A 11 27.27 17.64 25.47
CA ILE A 11 25.87 17.61 25.87
C ILE A 11 25.65 16.21 26.43
N MET A 12 25.35 16.14 27.73
CA MET A 12 25.08 14.90 28.44
C MET A 12 23.96 14.10 27.74
N ILE A 13 24.32 13.01 27.06
CA ILE A 13 23.42 11.88 26.85
C ILE A 13 23.86 10.81 27.86
N PRO A 14 23.00 10.37 28.79
CA PRO A 14 23.39 9.33 29.72
C PRO A 14 23.68 8.04 28.95
N ALA A 15 24.81 7.40 29.26
CA ALA A 15 25.21 6.12 28.68
C ALA A 15 24.14 5.06 28.98
N MET A 16 23.43 4.62 27.94
CA MET A 16 22.44 3.54 28.05
C MET A 16 23.12 2.20 28.35
N SER A 17 22.57 1.45 29.29
CA SER A 17 23.10 0.12 29.64
C SER A 17 22.84 -0.91 28.52
N GLN A 18 23.65 -1.97 28.44
CA GLN A 18 23.45 -3.06 27.46
C GLN A 18 22.04 -3.68 27.53
N ALA A 19 21.41 -3.68 28.71
CA ALA A 19 20.02 -4.13 28.89
C ALA A 19 18.99 -3.14 28.30
N GLN A 20 19.24 -1.82 28.40
CA GLN A 20 18.42 -0.79 27.77
C GLN A 20 18.56 -0.83 26.24
N PHE A 21 19.77 -1.06 25.73
CA PHE A 21 20.04 -1.21 24.29
C PHE A 21 19.41 -2.49 23.72
N GLY A 22 19.50 -3.61 24.44
CA GLY A 22 18.82 -4.88 24.08
C GLY A 22 17.29 -4.77 24.12
N GLY A 23 16.74 -4.01 25.07
CA GLY A 23 15.30 -3.70 25.14
C GLY A 23 14.82 -2.76 24.02
N LEU A 24 15.65 -1.81 23.59
CA LEU A 24 15.41 -0.95 22.43
C LEU A 24 15.49 -1.72 21.10
N LEU A 25 16.42 -2.67 20.95
CA LEU A 25 16.49 -3.55 19.79
C LEU A 25 15.32 -4.53 19.73
N LYS A 26 14.86 -5.07 20.86
CA LYS A 26 13.62 -5.87 20.93
C LYS A 26 12.36 -5.04 20.67
N LYS A 27 12.27 -3.80 21.16
CA LYS A 27 11.17 -2.87 20.86
C LYS A 27 11.19 -2.37 19.42
N ALA A 28 12.37 -2.19 18.82
CA ALA A 28 12.51 -1.85 17.42
C ALA A 28 12.12 -3.05 16.54
N LYS A 29 12.53 -4.28 16.90
CA LYS A 29 12.03 -5.50 16.28
C LYS A 29 10.52 -5.66 16.44
N SER A 30 9.95 -5.41 17.62
CA SER A 30 8.50 -5.55 17.84
C SER A 30 7.67 -4.44 17.17
N LYS A 31 8.19 -3.21 17.05
CA LYS A 31 7.57 -2.13 16.24
C LYS A 31 7.66 -2.40 14.73
N VAL A 32 8.73 -3.05 14.28
CA VAL A 32 8.88 -3.52 12.90
C VAL A 32 7.95 -4.70 12.65
N GLU A 33 7.79 -5.61 13.61
CA GLU A 33 6.90 -6.78 13.57
C GLU A 33 5.41 -6.41 13.66
N GLN A 34 5.00 -5.33 14.34
CA GLN A 34 3.61 -4.88 14.34
C GLN A 34 3.17 -4.13 13.07
N ARG A 35 4.11 -3.70 12.21
CA ARG A 35 3.78 -3.31 10.82
C ARG A 35 3.50 -4.51 9.92
N VAL A 36 3.67 -5.75 10.42
CA VAL A 36 3.61 -6.99 9.62
C VAL A 36 2.20 -7.56 9.48
N GLU A 37 1.20 -7.12 10.26
CA GLU A 37 -0.16 -7.69 10.14
C GLU A 37 -0.92 -7.34 8.85
N ASN A 38 -0.45 -6.36 8.08
CA ASN A 38 -1.00 -6.05 6.75
C ASN A 38 -0.05 -6.41 5.59
N LYS A 39 1.12 -7.01 5.83
CA LYS A 39 2.11 -7.29 4.76
C LYS A 39 1.86 -8.66 4.14
N ILE A 40 1.50 -8.69 2.86
CA ILE A 40 1.32 -9.94 2.10
C ILE A 40 2.65 -10.40 1.54
N TYR A 41 3.35 -9.49 0.84
CA TYR A 41 4.63 -9.73 0.17
C TYR A 41 5.48 -8.46 0.19
N ALA A 42 6.80 -8.60 0.22
CA ALA A 42 7.68 -7.52 -0.18
C ALA A 42 9.01 -8.07 -0.69
N GLU A 43 9.63 -7.28 -1.56
CA GLU A 43 10.88 -7.60 -2.22
C GLU A 43 11.69 -6.32 -2.45
N ASP A 44 12.91 -6.30 -1.93
CA ASP A 44 13.92 -5.25 -2.17
C ASP A 44 15.24 -5.84 -2.70
N PHE A 45 15.25 -7.15 -2.98
CA PHE A 45 16.37 -7.95 -3.46
C PHE A 45 17.61 -7.91 -2.56
N ALA A 46 17.49 -7.44 -1.30
CA ALA A 46 18.63 -7.28 -0.42
C ALA A 46 19.37 -8.61 -0.20
N GLN A 47 18.62 -9.71 -0.14
CA GLN A 47 19.16 -11.06 0.02
C GLN A 47 19.84 -11.65 -1.23
N ASP A 48 19.50 -11.17 -2.43
CA ASP A 48 19.89 -11.85 -3.67
C ASP A 48 21.32 -11.49 -4.11
N ALA A 49 22.00 -12.42 -4.77
CA ALA A 49 23.34 -12.18 -5.32
C ALA A 49 23.28 -11.25 -6.54
N ILE A 50 24.26 -10.35 -6.66
CA ILE A 50 24.39 -9.50 -7.85
C ILE A 50 24.76 -10.38 -9.06
N GLY A 51 24.11 -10.15 -10.20
CA GLY A 51 24.29 -10.92 -11.44
C GLY A 51 23.40 -12.16 -11.54
N GLU A 52 22.59 -12.45 -10.51
CA GLU A 52 21.69 -13.60 -10.50
C GLU A 52 20.22 -13.18 -10.58
N LEU A 53 19.38 -14.02 -11.16
CA LEU A 53 17.94 -13.89 -11.06
C LEU A 53 17.51 -14.23 -9.61
N PRO A 54 16.58 -13.47 -8.98
CA PRO A 54 16.11 -13.78 -7.63
C PRO A 54 15.57 -15.20 -7.54
N LEU A 55 16.07 -15.98 -6.57
CA LEU A 55 15.76 -17.42 -6.46
C LEU A 55 14.27 -17.71 -6.26
N THR A 56 13.53 -16.76 -5.70
CA THR A 56 12.10 -16.91 -5.43
C THR A 56 11.22 -16.51 -6.60
N TRP A 57 11.77 -15.83 -7.61
CA TRP A 57 11.05 -15.36 -8.77
C TRP A 57 11.04 -16.41 -9.88
N ASN A 58 9.99 -16.38 -10.70
CA ASN A 58 9.90 -17.21 -11.88
C ASN A 58 10.02 -16.31 -13.12
N ALA A 59 10.78 -16.74 -14.14
CA ALA A 59 10.98 -15.95 -15.34
C ALA A 59 11.07 -16.83 -16.60
N SER A 60 10.54 -16.34 -17.72
CA SER A 60 10.61 -17.04 -19.01
C SER A 60 11.95 -16.89 -19.73
N GLY A 61 12.91 -16.21 -19.11
CA GLY A 61 14.16 -15.78 -19.72
C GLY A 61 15.15 -15.28 -18.67
N LYS A 62 16.15 -14.54 -19.11
CA LYS A 62 17.20 -13.99 -18.23
C LYS A 62 16.66 -12.87 -17.33
N GLY A 63 17.33 -12.63 -16.23
CA GLY A 63 17.16 -11.45 -15.39
C GLY A 63 18.30 -11.42 -14.39
N GLU A 64 18.66 -10.24 -13.91
CA GLU A 64 19.78 -10.09 -13.00
C GLU A 64 19.50 -9.03 -11.95
N VAL A 65 19.86 -9.33 -10.71
CA VAL A 65 19.90 -8.34 -9.64
C VAL A 65 21.18 -7.54 -9.74
N MET A 66 21.09 -6.22 -9.63
CA MET A 66 22.25 -5.34 -9.68
C MET A 66 22.09 -4.07 -8.85
N THR A 67 23.19 -3.35 -8.67
CA THR A 67 23.20 -1.99 -8.12
C THR A 67 23.31 -0.99 -9.26
N ILE A 68 22.68 0.17 -9.10
CA ILE A 68 22.71 1.24 -10.10
C ILE A 68 23.37 2.46 -9.45
N ASP A 69 24.31 3.08 -10.17
CA ASP A 69 25.01 4.25 -9.64
C ASP A 69 24.03 5.38 -9.29
N GLY A 70 24.24 6.00 -8.13
CA GLY A 70 23.36 7.04 -7.60
C GLY A 70 21.95 6.57 -7.17
N LYS A 71 21.64 5.26 -7.19
CA LYS A 71 20.36 4.71 -6.69
C LYS A 71 20.59 3.84 -5.46
N GLN A 72 19.66 3.90 -4.51
CA GLN A 72 19.73 3.06 -3.31
C GLN A 72 19.20 1.66 -3.61
N GLY A 73 19.69 0.68 -2.84
CA GLY A 73 19.20 -0.70 -2.88
C GLY A 73 19.68 -1.50 -4.09
N LYS A 74 19.12 -2.70 -4.21
CA LYS A 74 19.32 -3.61 -5.34
C LYS A 74 18.09 -3.56 -6.25
N TRP A 75 18.31 -3.81 -7.53
CA TRP A 75 17.33 -3.68 -8.58
C TRP A 75 17.34 -4.93 -9.44
N LEU A 76 16.18 -5.47 -9.74
CA LEU A 76 16.04 -6.47 -10.79
C LEU A 76 16.05 -5.77 -12.15
N ARG A 77 17.01 -6.11 -13.01
CA ARG A 77 16.97 -5.77 -14.43
C ARG A 77 16.13 -6.81 -15.17
N ALA A 78 14.99 -6.35 -15.68
CA ALA A 78 14.14 -7.07 -16.60
C ALA A 78 14.50 -6.71 -18.04
N PHE A 79 14.65 -7.76 -18.84
CA PHE A 79 15.01 -7.72 -20.25
C PHE A 79 13.76 -7.87 -21.12
N GLU A 80 13.91 -7.46 -22.37
CA GLU A 80 12.84 -7.56 -23.37
C GLU A 80 12.36 -8.99 -23.58
N ASN A 81 11.09 -9.13 -23.97
CA ASN A 81 10.43 -10.40 -24.29
C ASN A 81 10.52 -11.47 -23.19
N THR A 82 10.68 -11.03 -21.93
CA THR A 82 10.72 -11.91 -20.76
C THR A 82 9.60 -11.53 -19.80
N THR A 83 8.84 -12.54 -19.37
CA THR A 83 7.85 -12.40 -18.29
C THR A 83 8.55 -12.70 -16.97
N TYR A 84 8.36 -11.83 -15.98
CA TYR A 84 8.84 -12.00 -14.63
C TYR A 84 7.66 -12.09 -13.68
N LEU A 85 7.64 -13.10 -12.81
CA LEU A 85 6.62 -13.33 -11.80
C LEU A 85 7.25 -13.29 -10.41
N THR A 86 6.64 -12.53 -9.51
CA THR A 86 7.06 -12.48 -8.10
C THR A 86 6.96 -13.85 -7.42
N GLY A 87 7.75 -14.09 -6.38
CA GLY A 87 7.69 -15.33 -5.60
C GLY A 87 6.47 -15.48 -4.67
N ASN A 88 5.48 -14.59 -4.76
CA ASN A 88 4.36 -14.58 -3.83
C ASN A 88 3.35 -15.72 -4.08
N LYS A 89 3.08 -16.55 -3.07
CA LYS A 89 2.03 -17.60 -3.19
C LYS A 89 0.71 -17.21 -2.54
N LYS A 90 0.70 -16.14 -1.73
CA LYS A 90 -0.45 -15.75 -0.90
C LYS A 90 -1.48 -14.97 -1.72
N ALA A 91 -2.76 -15.28 -1.54
CA ALA A 91 -3.85 -14.46 -2.07
C ALA A 91 -3.74 -13.01 -1.59
N PHE A 92 -4.00 -12.05 -2.48
CA PHE A 92 -4.06 -10.63 -2.14
C PHE A 92 -5.35 -10.25 -1.40
N GLY A 93 -6.39 -11.09 -1.50
CA GLY A 93 -7.74 -10.80 -0.98
C GLY A 93 -8.52 -9.85 -1.88
N GLU A 94 -9.68 -9.39 -1.41
CA GLU A 94 -10.55 -8.48 -2.18
C GLU A 94 -10.07 -7.01 -2.13
N ASN A 95 -9.31 -6.64 -1.10
CA ASN A 95 -8.81 -5.29 -0.90
C ASN A 95 -7.31 -5.36 -0.64
N TYR A 96 -6.52 -4.67 -1.45
CA TYR A 96 -5.06 -4.67 -1.33
C TYR A 96 -4.44 -3.43 -1.95
N THR A 97 -3.23 -3.12 -1.48
CA THR A 97 -2.36 -2.10 -2.07
C THR A 97 -1.07 -2.74 -2.53
N ILE A 98 -0.53 -2.21 -3.62
CA ILE A 98 0.76 -2.61 -4.17
C ILE A 98 1.56 -1.34 -4.41
N GLU A 99 2.81 -1.33 -3.96
CA GLU A 99 3.78 -0.28 -4.20
C GLU A 99 5.03 -0.93 -4.83
N PHE A 100 5.65 -0.25 -5.79
CA PHE A 100 6.96 -0.64 -6.33
C PHE A 100 7.62 0.55 -7.02
N ASP A 101 8.94 0.49 -7.14
CA ASP A 101 9.73 1.44 -7.91
C ASP A 101 10.11 0.83 -9.25
N LEU A 102 10.02 1.64 -10.30
CA LEU A 102 10.39 1.23 -11.65
C LEU A 102 11.17 2.35 -12.35
N MET A 103 12.24 1.96 -13.02
CA MET A 103 13.03 2.85 -13.87
C MET A 103 13.14 2.25 -15.27
N PHE A 104 12.62 2.98 -16.26
CA PHE A 104 12.84 2.66 -17.67
C PHE A 104 14.22 3.20 -18.07
N TYR A 105 15.15 2.28 -18.29
CA TYR A 105 16.49 2.61 -18.72
C TYR A 105 16.54 2.77 -20.24
N PHE A 106 17.15 3.87 -20.69
CA PHE A 106 17.28 4.15 -22.10
C PHE A 106 18.51 5.03 -22.38
N GLU A 107 19.51 4.45 -23.07
CA GLU A 107 20.75 5.12 -23.50
C GLU A 107 21.08 4.64 -24.93
N PRO A 108 20.38 5.16 -25.96
CA PRO A 108 20.54 4.68 -27.32
C PRO A 108 21.84 5.16 -27.98
N LYS A 109 22.57 4.23 -28.57
CA LYS A 109 23.67 4.45 -29.53
C LYS A 109 23.13 4.82 -30.92
N VAL A 110 21.97 4.29 -31.29
CA VAL A 110 21.29 4.59 -32.56
C VAL A 110 19.93 5.21 -32.27
N LYS A 111 19.62 6.35 -32.89
CA LYS A 111 18.34 7.05 -32.70
C LYS A 111 17.32 6.63 -33.75
N GLY A 112 16.03 6.67 -33.38
CA GLY A 112 14.92 6.61 -34.33
C GLY A 112 14.18 5.28 -34.40
N TYR A 113 14.58 4.26 -33.64
CA TYR A 113 13.74 3.08 -33.47
C TYR A 113 12.53 3.39 -32.58
N VAL A 114 11.44 2.67 -32.84
CA VAL A 114 10.22 2.74 -32.03
C VAL A 114 10.57 2.29 -30.61
N LEU A 115 10.17 3.08 -29.62
CA LEU A 115 10.33 2.73 -28.22
C LEU A 115 9.34 1.61 -27.86
N PRO A 116 9.79 0.57 -27.14
CA PRO A 116 8.87 -0.46 -26.68
C PRO A 116 7.96 0.09 -25.58
N HIS A 117 6.79 -0.52 -25.47
CA HIS A 117 5.97 -0.40 -24.27
C HIS A 117 6.40 -1.43 -23.24
N TRP A 118 6.04 -1.18 -21.98
CA TRP A 118 6.11 -2.21 -20.94
C TRP A 118 4.74 -2.36 -20.31
N LYS A 119 4.52 -3.53 -19.69
CA LYS A 119 3.29 -3.84 -18.98
C LYS A 119 3.59 -4.51 -17.65
N THR A 120 2.77 -4.21 -16.66
CA THR A 120 2.76 -4.88 -15.37
C THR A 120 1.34 -5.00 -14.87
N GLY A 121 1.08 -6.01 -14.06
CA GLY A 121 -0.26 -6.27 -13.62
C GLY A 121 -0.38 -7.47 -12.71
N LEU A 122 -1.63 -7.80 -12.47
CA LEU A 122 -2.11 -8.73 -11.49
C LEU A 122 -2.57 -9.99 -12.21
N LEU A 123 -2.15 -11.14 -11.70
CA LEU A 123 -2.54 -12.45 -12.20
C LEU A 123 -3.22 -13.24 -11.08
N SER A 124 -4.27 -13.97 -11.45
CA SER A 124 -4.81 -15.04 -10.61
C SER A 124 -4.20 -16.35 -11.05
N SER A 125 -3.38 -16.98 -10.22
CA SER A 125 -2.75 -18.26 -10.56
C SER A 125 -3.72 -19.41 -10.85
N GLY A 126 -5.00 -19.28 -10.49
CA GLY A 126 -5.98 -20.36 -10.65
C GLY A 126 -5.63 -21.64 -9.86
N GLY A 127 -4.80 -21.52 -8.81
CA GLY A 127 -4.30 -22.64 -8.01
C GLY A 127 -3.00 -23.28 -8.54
N ILE A 128 -2.48 -22.83 -9.68
CA ILE A 128 -1.16 -23.24 -10.17
C ILE A 128 -0.10 -22.64 -9.26
N ASP A 129 0.93 -23.40 -8.91
CA ASP A 129 2.06 -22.84 -8.15
C ASP A 129 2.78 -21.78 -9.01
N PRO A 130 2.88 -20.51 -8.58
CA PRO A 130 3.53 -19.48 -9.40
C PRO A 130 5.00 -19.74 -9.74
N THR A 131 5.68 -20.62 -8.98
CA THR A 131 7.06 -21.04 -9.28
C THR A 131 7.14 -22.18 -10.29
N ASP A 132 6.01 -22.75 -10.71
CA ASP A 132 5.98 -23.78 -11.75
C ASP A 132 6.12 -23.14 -13.15
N ASN A 133 7.05 -23.64 -13.97
CA ASN A 133 7.29 -23.15 -15.33
C ASN A 133 6.07 -23.30 -16.26
N SER A 134 5.14 -24.20 -15.93
CA SER A 134 3.86 -24.29 -16.64
C SER A 134 3.05 -22.99 -16.51
N PHE A 135 3.16 -22.28 -15.37
CA PHE A 135 2.43 -21.03 -15.14
C PHE A 135 2.88 -19.93 -16.11
N LEU A 136 4.18 -19.85 -16.44
CA LEU A 136 4.68 -18.90 -17.46
C LEU A 136 4.06 -19.13 -18.84
N LYS A 137 3.74 -20.39 -19.19
CA LYS A 137 3.14 -20.75 -20.48
C LYS A 137 1.65 -20.45 -20.54
N VAL A 138 0.97 -20.55 -19.39
CA VAL A 138 -0.49 -20.37 -19.28
C VAL A 138 -0.88 -19.06 -18.59
N ALA A 139 0.06 -18.16 -18.32
CA ALA A 139 -0.19 -16.88 -17.65
C ALA A 139 -1.22 -16.02 -18.40
N ASP A 140 -1.26 -16.11 -19.73
CA ASP A 140 -2.28 -15.43 -20.54
C ASP A 140 -3.62 -16.18 -20.58
N GLU A 141 -3.65 -17.44 -20.12
CA GLU A 141 -4.86 -18.27 -19.98
C GLU A 141 -5.55 -18.12 -18.62
N VAL A 142 -4.89 -17.49 -17.66
CA VAL A 142 -5.52 -17.15 -16.39
C VAL A 142 -6.13 -15.76 -16.44
N ASN A 143 -6.90 -15.43 -15.40
CA ASN A 143 -7.47 -14.11 -15.29
C ASN A 143 -6.40 -13.10 -14.88
N ASN A 144 -6.43 -11.92 -15.48
CA ASN A 144 -5.46 -10.88 -15.22
C ASN A 144 -6.05 -9.48 -15.36
N THR A 145 -5.42 -8.54 -14.69
CA THR A 145 -5.65 -7.10 -14.87
C THR A 145 -4.30 -6.41 -14.90
N PHE A 146 -3.97 -5.76 -16.00
CA PHE A 146 -2.67 -5.15 -16.22
C PHE A 146 -2.79 -3.81 -16.90
N PHE A 147 -1.80 -2.96 -16.67
CA PHE A 147 -1.67 -1.72 -17.42
C PHE A 147 -0.46 -1.77 -18.32
N ILE A 148 -0.59 -1.09 -19.45
CA ILE A 148 0.44 -0.89 -20.46
C ILE A 148 0.85 0.57 -20.40
N VAL A 149 2.14 0.85 -20.42
CA VAL A 149 2.68 2.21 -20.55
C VAL A 149 3.47 2.30 -21.84
N ASN A 150 3.05 3.21 -22.72
CA ASN A 150 3.77 3.59 -23.93
C ASN A 150 4.70 4.75 -23.58
N ASN A 151 6.00 4.55 -23.79
CA ASN A 151 7.02 5.56 -23.55
C ASN A 151 7.11 6.58 -24.69
N GLY A 152 7.89 7.64 -24.47
CA GLY A 152 8.21 8.64 -25.50
C GLY A 152 7.52 9.98 -25.29
N ASN A 153 7.57 10.82 -26.33
CA ASN A 153 7.08 12.20 -26.30
C ASN A 153 5.55 12.32 -26.36
N ASN A 154 4.86 11.26 -26.78
CA ASN A 154 3.41 11.10 -26.70
C ASN A 154 3.10 9.87 -25.85
N GLY A 155 3.56 9.90 -24.60
CA GLY A 155 3.38 8.82 -23.65
C GLY A 155 1.93 8.68 -23.21
N GLY A 156 1.52 7.45 -22.96
CA GLY A 156 0.16 7.16 -22.54
C GLY A 156 0.03 5.78 -21.93
N ALA A 157 -1.03 5.59 -21.14
CA ALA A 157 -1.30 4.33 -20.48
C ALA A 157 -2.69 3.79 -20.83
N ALA A 158 -2.86 2.47 -20.77
CA ALA A 158 -4.17 1.82 -20.82
C ALA A 158 -4.24 0.71 -19.79
N LEU A 159 -5.40 0.50 -19.18
CA LEU A 159 -5.69 -0.59 -18.27
C LEU A 159 -6.55 -1.63 -18.99
N GLU A 160 -6.21 -2.90 -18.86
CA GLU A 160 -6.92 -4.01 -19.48
C GLU A 160 -7.13 -5.14 -18.45
N SER A 161 -8.29 -5.77 -18.52
CA SER A 161 -8.55 -7.01 -17.78
C SER A 161 -9.01 -8.10 -18.73
N ARG A 162 -8.58 -9.32 -18.43
CA ARG A 162 -8.95 -10.52 -19.16
C ARG A 162 -9.45 -11.60 -18.22
N ALA A 163 -10.44 -12.35 -18.70
CA ALA A 163 -10.84 -13.62 -18.11
C ALA A 163 -10.51 -14.74 -19.11
N LYS A 164 -9.51 -15.57 -18.79
CA LYS A 164 -9.00 -16.64 -19.65
C LYS A 164 -8.83 -16.23 -21.12
N ARG A 165 -7.89 -15.32 -21.39
CA ARG A 165 -7.63 -14.65 -22.69
C ARG A 165 -8.69 -13.66 -23.19
N ALA A 166 -9.96 -13.81 -22.82
CA ALA A 166 -11.02 -12.92 -23.29
C ALA A 166 -10.92 -11.56 -22.60
N GLN A 167 -10.81 -10.48 -23.37
CA GLN A 167 -10.81 -9.12 -22.84
C GLN A 167 -12.19 -8.80 -22.24
N THR A 168 -12.24 -8.59 -20.92
CA THR A 168 -13.46 -8.24 -20.18
C THR A 168 -13.57 -6.75 -19.93
N PHE A 169 -12.44 -6.04 -19.92
CA PHE A 169 -12.37 -4.61 -19.74
C PHE A 169 -11.16 -4.04 -20.48
N ARG A 170 -11.31 -2.85 -21.05
CA ARG A 170 -10.20 -2.01 -21.52
C ARG A 170 -10.57 -0.56 -21.31
N SER A 171 -9.69 0.22 -20.70
CA SER A 171 -9.88 1.65 -20.56
C SER A 171 -9.63 2.37 -21.89
N ASP A 172 -10.16 3.58 -22.00
CA ASP A 172 -9.61 4.54 -22.96
C ASP A 172 -8.12 4.79 -22.65
N ARG A 173 -7.40 5.27 -23.67
CA ARG A 173 -6.01 5.68 -23.50
C ARG A 173 -5.95 6.91 -22.59
N MET A 174 -5.19 6.81 -21.51
CA MET A 174 -4.84 7.91 -20.62
C MET A 174 -3.61 8.62 -21.19
N GLU A 175 -3.76 9.89 -21.58
CA GLU A 175 -2.63 10.69 -22.06
C GLU A 175 -1.75 11.13 -20.89
N LEU A 176 -0.49 10.72 -20.94
CA LEU A 176 0.51 11.06 -19.92
C LEU A 176 1.40 12.23 -20.34
N GLY A 177 1.41 12.57 -21.63
CA GLY A 177 2.24 13.62 -22.20
C GLY A 177 3.66 13.13 -22.49
N ASP A 178 4.64 14.02 -22.45
CA ASP A 178 6.03 13.66 -22.68
C ASP A 178 6.61 12.90 -21.47
N LEU A 179 6.90 11.60 -21.67
CA LEU A 179 7.51 10.74 -20.67
C LEU A 179 9.03 10.63 -20.83
N THR A 180 9.63 11.20 -21.88
CA THR A 180 11.10 11.18 -22.05
C THR A 180 11.87 11.76 -20.86
N PRO A 181 11.38 12.77 -20.11
CA PRO A 181 12.07 13.26 -18.91
C PRO A 181 12.13 12.25 -17.76
N THR A 182 11.38 11.15 -17.83
CA THR A 182 11.36 10.07 -16.82
C THR A 182 12.37 8.97 -17.10
N PHE A 183 12.99 8.94 -18.29
CA PHE A 183 14.01 7.95 -18.61
C PHE A 183 15.19 8.04 -17.64
N ASN A 184 15.70 6.89 -17.22
CA ASN A 184 16.78 6.75 -16.23
C ASN A 184 16.44 7.38 -14.84
N LYS A 185 15.17 7.73 -14.61
CA LYS A 185 14.64 8.15 -13.32
C LYS A 185 13.75 7.09 -12.72
N VAL A 186 13.77 7.03 -11.41
CA VAL A 186 12.87 6.16 -10.65
C VAL A 186 11.50 6.83 -10.63
N VAL A 187 10.49 6.09 -11.03
CA VAL A 187 9.08 6.44 -10.88
C VAL A 187 8.47 5.48 -9.86
N HIS A 188 7.81 6.02 -8.84
CA HIS A 188 7.13 5.23 -7.84
C HIS A 188 5.72 4.89 -8.33
N TYR A 189 5.31 3.63 -8.26
CA TYR A 189 3.97 3.19 -8.62
C TYR A 189 3.22 2.76 -7.38
N SER A 190 1.99 3.26 -7.23
CA SER A 190 1.07 2.79 -6.19
C SER A 190 -0.23 2.32 -6.84
N ILE A 191 -0.70 1.14 -6.45
CA ILE A 191 -1.95 0.54 -6.91
C ILE A 191 -2.81 0.26 -5.69
N GLN A 192 -4.10 0.52 -5.82
CA GLN A 192 -5.10 0.12 -4.85
C GLN A 192 -6.24 -0.61 -5.56
N VAL A 193 -6.52 -1.82 -5.09
CA VAL A 193 -7.67 -2.61 -5.53
C VAL A 193 -8.66 -2.74 -4.38
N GLN A 194 -9.92 -2.49 -4.68
CA GLN A 194 -11.05 -2.65 -3.77
C GLN A 194 -12.20 -3.33 -4.51
N LYS A 195 -12.31 -4.65 -4.34
CA LYS A 195 -13.21 -5.52 -5.12
C LYS A 195 -12.98 -5.30 -6.62
N ALA A 196 -13.96 -4.72 -7.32
CA ALA A 196 -13.89 -4.44 -8.75
C ALA A 196 -13.13 -3.15 -9.11
N ARG A 197 -12.89 -2.26 -8.13
CA ARG A 197 -12.31 -0.93 -8.36
C ARG A 197 -10.79 -1.00 -8.37
N PHE A 198 -10.18 -0.44 -9.42
CA PHE A 198 -8.73 -0.31 -9.57
C PHE A 198 -8.35 1.17 -9.58
N ARG A 199 -7.37 1.53 -8.75
CA ARG A 199 -6.74 2.85 -8.76
C ARG A 199 -5.24 2.70 -8.91
N MET A 200 -4.63 3.63 -9.62
CA MET A 200 -3.18 3.65 -9.80
C MET A 200 -2.65 5.07 -9.84
N TRP A 201 -1.49 5.25 -9.23
CA TRP A 201 -0.69 6.47 -9.25
C TRP A 201 0.70 6.18 -9.81
N MET A 202 1.22 7.17 -10.52
CA MET A 202 2.62 7.30 -10.92
C MET A 202 3.17 8.52 -10.20
N ASP A 203 4.11 8.31 -9.29
CA ASP A 203 4.48 9.25 -8.24
C ASP A 203 3.22 9.77 -7.52
N GLU A 204 3.01 11.08 -7.50
CA GLU A 204 1.83 11.71 -6.91
C GLU A 204 0.65 11.83 -7.90
N ARG A 205 0.87 11.55 -9.19
CA ARG A 205 -0.15 11.71 -10.24
C ARG A 205 -1.05 10.49 -10.29
N LYS A 206 -2.34 10.69 -10.04
CA LYS A 206 -3.36 9.67 -10.26
C LYS A 206 -3.55 9.42 -11.76
N VAL A 207 -3.35 8.17 -12.19
CA VAL A 207 -3.42 7.74 -13.59
C VAL A 207 -4.73 7.01 -13.87
N PHE A 208 -5.15 6.12 -12.97
CA PHE A 208 -6.43 5.41 -13.08
C PHE A 208 -7.24 5.51 -11.80
N ASP A 209 -8.57 5.61 -11.96
CA ASP A 209 -9.56 5.40 -10.92
C ASP A 209 -10.84 4.85 -11.57
N ILE A 210 -10.89 3.53 -11.71
CA ILE A 210 -11.89 2.84 -12.51
C ILE A 210 -12.71 1.91 -11.60
N PRO A 211 -14.01 2.20 -11.36
CA PRO A 211 -14.84 1.44 -10.43
C PRO A 211 -15.05 -0.04 -10.76
N ARG A 212 -14.94 -0.43 -12.03
CA ARG A 212 -15.21 -1.79 -12.53
C ARG A 212 -14.14 -2.24 -13.52
N ALA A 213 -12.89 -2.19 -13.09
CA ALA A 213 -11.76 -2.66 -13.89
C ALA A 213 -11.45 -4.13 -13.63
N MET A 214 -11.49 -4.59 -12.37
CA MET A 214 -11.16 -5.97 -12.04
C MET A 214 -12.33 -6.90 -12.39
N ASN A 215 -12.02 -8.14 -12.78
CA ASN A 215 -13.02 -9.19 -12.85
C ASN A 215 -13.53 -9.53 -11.44
N VAL A 216 -14.84 -9.71 -11.29
CA VAL A 216 -15.46 -10.07 -10.00
C VAL A 216 -15.27 -11.56 -9.71
N GLY A 217 -14.91 -11.90 -8.47
CA GLY A 217 -14.70 -13.28 -8.02
C GLY A 217 -13.27 -13.80 -8.21
N ASP A 218 -12.40 -13.02 -8.85
CA ASP A 218 -10.99 -13.37 -8.99
C ASP A 218 -10.23 -13.14 -7.69
N THR A 219 -9.41 -14.12 -7.32
CA THR A 219 -8.40 -13.93 -6.27
C THR A 219 -7.04 -13.78 -6.92
N MET A 220 -6.59 -12.53 -7.05
CA MET A 220 -5.24 -12.23 -7.51
C MET A 220 -4.23 -12.68 -6.45
N ASN A 221 -3.10 -13.23 -6.89
CA ASN A 221 -2.02 -13.63 -5.99
C ASN A 221 -0.64 -13.41 -6.60
N GLN A 222 -0.56 -12.80 -7.78
CA GLN A 222 0.68 -12.63 -8.51
C GLN A 222 0.79 -11.23 -9.11
N LEU A 223 2.01 -10.70 -9.08
CA LEU A 223 2.42 -9.48 -9.78
C LEU A 223 3.43 -9.89 -10.85
N TYR A 224 3.28 -9.34 -12.05
CA TYR A 224 4.19 -9.63 -13.16
C TYR A 224 4.71 -8.38 -13.84
N PHE A 225 5.87 -8.50 -14.49
CA PHE A 225 6.48 -7.45 -15.29
C PHE A 225 6.89 -7.99 -16.66
N PHE A 226 6.80 -7.14 -17.68
CA PHE A 226 7.18 -7.46 -19.04
C PHE A 226 7.56 -6.20 -19.80
N LEU A 227 8.69 -6.25 -20.51
CA LEU A 227 9.13 -5.22 -21.46
C LEU A 227 9.03 -5.80 -22.87
N GLU A 228 8.36 -5.09 -23.79
CA GLU A 228 8.25 -5.53 -25.19
C GLU A 228 9.61 -5.45 -25.90
N GLY A 229 9.83 -6.34 -26.88
CA GLY A 229 10.98 -6.29 -27.76
C GLY A 229 11.08 -5.04 -28.61
N SER A 230 12.30 -4.61 -28.88
CA SER A 230 12.60 -3.51 -29.78
C SER A 230 13.83 -3.81 -30.65
N ASN A 231 14.24 -2.83 -31.45
CA ASN A 231 15.47 -2.91 -32.24
C ASN A 231 16.69 -2.35 -31.49
N TYR A 232 16.51 -1.86 -30.26
CA TYR A 232 17.61 -1.42 -29.43
C TYR A 232 18.37 -2.64 -28.91
N GLN A 233 19.69 -2.49 -28.77
CA GLN A 233 20.51 -3.52 -28.16
C GLN A 233 20.25 -3.58 -26.66
N GLU A 234 20.56 -4.73 -26.10
CA GLU A 234 20.33 -5.04 -24.69
C GLU A 234 20.97 -4.06 -23.72
N ASP A 235 22.14 -3.50 -24.05
CA ASP A 235 22.83 -2.51 -23.21
C ASP A 235 22.34 -1.07 -23.41
N GLU A 236 21.39 -0.84 -24.32
CA GLU A 236 20.77 0.45 -24.59
C GLU A 236 19.42 0.61 -23.88
N ILE A 237 18.77 -0.49 -23.47
CA ILE A 237 17.40 -0.47 -22.95
C ILE A 237 17.18 -1.52 -21.85
N GLY A 238 16.30 -1.20 -20.89
CA GLY A 238 15.89 -2.16 -19.88
C GLY A 238 14.83 -1.62 -18.93
N LEU A 239 14.24 -2.52 -18.16
CA LEU A 239 13.30 -2.17 -17.09
C LEU A 239 13.90 -2.56 -15.75
N PHE A 240 14.08 -1.61 -14.86
CA PHE A 240 14.64 -1.85 -13.53
C PHE A 240 13.54 -1.75 -12.49
N ILE A 241 13.43 -2.76 -11.62
CA ILE A 241 12.35 -2.88 -10.64
C ILE A 241 12.95 -3.03 -9.24
N SER A 242 12.36 -2.39 -8.23
CA SER A 242 12.74 -2.56 -6.82
C SER A 242 11.60 -2.19 -5.87
N ASN A 243 11.84 -2.34 -4.57
CA ASN A 243 10.99 -1.86 -3.47
C ASN A 243 9.53 -2.31 -3.58
N ILE A 244 9.28 -3.55 -3.99
CA ILE A 244 7.94 -4.10 -4.10
C ILE A 244 7.37 -4.33 -2.72
N LYS A 245 6.14 -3.89 -2.51
CA LYS A 245 5.39 -4.15 -1.29
C LYS A 245 3.92 -4.37 -1.63
N ILE A 246 3.40 -5.50 -1.18
CA ILE A 246 1.98 -5.86 -1.29
C ILE A 246 1.42 -5.97 0.11
N ALA A 247 0.33 -5.27 0.34
CA ALA A 247 -0.32 -5.23 1.63
C ALA A 247 -1.82 -5.45 1.51
N THR A 248 -2.40 -6.09 2.53
CA THR A 248 -3.84 -6.16 2.70
C THR A 248 -4.35 -4.73 2.81
N GLY A 249 -5.30 -4.39 1.95
CA GLY A 249 -5.97 -3.11 1.95
C GLY A 249 -6.96 -3.12 3.10
N LEU A 250 -6.94 -2.08 3.94
CA LEU A 250 -8.06 -1.88 4.84
C LEU A 250 -9.34 -1.82 3.97
N PRO A 251 -10.38 -2.61 4.29
CA PRO A 251 -11.65 -2.45 3.61
C PRO A 251 -12.04 -0.98 3.67
N ASP A 252 -12.52 -0.43 2.56
CA ASP A 252 -13.03 0.94 2.53
C ASP A 252 -13.97 1.12 3.73
N THR A 253 -13.78 2.19 4.48
CA THR A 253 -14.71 2.62 5.52
C THR A 253 -16.16 2.56 5.01
N ARG A 254 -16.38 2.79 3.71
CA ARG A 254 -17.64 2.53 2.99
C ARG A 254 -18.10 1.07 3.12
N HIS A 255 -17.30 0.07 2.75
CA HIS A 255 -17.73 -1.33 2.81
C HIS A 255 -18.13 -1.78 4.22
N LYS A 256 -17.28 -1.48 5.22
CA LYS A 256 -17.55 -1.85 6.61
C LYS A 256 -18.80 -1.18 7.18
N LEU A 257 -19.02 0.10 6.89
CA LEU A 257 -20.17 0.82 7.43
C LEU A 257 -21.48 0.53 6.67
N ILE A 258 -21.41 0.39 5.33
CA ILE A 258 -22.60 0.19 4.48
C ILE A 258 -23.08 -1.27 4.51
N ASP A 259 -22.16 -2.22 4.32
CA ASP A 259 -22.49 -3.63 4.08
C ASP A 259 -22.44 -4.45 5.37
N GLU A 260 -21.40 -4.28 6.21
CA GLU A 260 -21.29 -4.98 7.50
C GLU A 260 -22.03 -4.25 8.63
N GLY A 261 -22.45 -3.01 8.41
CA GLY A 261 -23.15 -2.18 9.39
C GLY A 261 -22.29 -1.69 10.56
N LYS A 262 -20.97 -1.99 10.56
CA LYS A 262 -20.05 -1.58 11.63
C LYS A 262 -18.63 -1.35 11.11
N PHE A 263 -18.03 -0.23 11.51
CA PHE A 263 -16.62 0.08 11.31
C PHE A 263 -15.95 0.40 12.65
N SER A 264 -14.78 -0.19 12.92
CA SER A 264 -14.02 0.05 14.15
C SER A 264 -12.59 0.44 13.81
N THR A 265 -12.07 1.48 14.47
CA THR A 265 -10.75 2.04 14.16
C THR A 265 -10.04 2.57 15.40
N THR A 266 -8.72 2.36 15.45
CA THR A 266 -7.80 3.02 16.39
C THR A 266 -7.14 4.27 15.77
N GLY A 267 -7.54 4.63 14.55
CA GLY A 267 -6.98 5.75 13.79
C GLY A 267 -7.53 7.13 14.17
N ILE A 268 -8.54 7.19 15.04
CA ILE A 268 -8.98 8.44 15.65
C ILE A 268 -8.17 8.65 16.93
N LEU A 269 -7.22 9.58 16.87
CA LEU A 269 -6.28 9.87 17.94
C LEU A 269 -6.71 11.11 18.72
N PHE A 270 -6.44 11.08 20.02
CA PHE A 270 -6.75 12.17 20.95
C PHE A 270 -5.51 12.58 21.74
N ASP A 271 -5.52 13.80 22.28
CA ASP A 271 -4.58 14.20 23.32
C ASP A 271 -4.74 13.34 24.59
N VAL A 272 -3.65 13.23 25.35
CA VAL A 272 -3.60 12.39 26.55
C VAL A 272 -4.67 12.85 27.54
N ASN A 273 -5.51 11.90 27.98
CA ASN A 273 -6.64 12.16 28.89
C ASN A 273 -7.63 13.24 28.42
N ALA A 274 -7.70 13.49 27.10
CA ALA A 274 -8.56 14.50 26.52
C ALA A 274 -9.43 13.95 25.37
N ALA A 275 -10.38 14.77 24.95
CA ALA A 275 -11.24 14.57 23.78
C ALA A 275 -10.86 15.46 22.60
N THR A 276 -9.74 16.19 22.69
CA THR A 276 -9.18 16.95 21.57
C THR A 276 -8.65 15.98 20.52
N ILE A 277 -9.26 15.98 19.33
CA ILE A 277 -8.86 15.15 18.19
C ILE A 277 -7.57 15.68 17.59
N LYS A 278 -6.62 14.78 17.31
CA LYS A 278 -5.37 15.13 16.66
C LYS A 278 -5.47 15.14 15.13
N PRO A 279 -4.70 16.00 14.42
CA PRO A 279 -4.74 16.11 12.96
C PRO A 279 -4.51 14.80 12.19
N GLU A 280 -3.77 13.85 12.76
CA GLU A 280 -3.52 12.53 12.19
C GLU A 280 -4.83 11.73 11.96
N SER A 281 -5.91 12.09 12.65
CA SER A 281 -7.23 11.48 12.52
C SER A 281 -8.00 11.93 11.27
N ASN A 282 -7.55 13.00 10.60
CA ASN A 282 -8.28 13.66 9.51
C ASN A 282 -8.56 12.72 8.33
N GLY A 283 -7.66 11.78 8.03
CA GLY A 283 -7.87 10.80 6.96
C GLY A 283 -9.11 9.93 7.21
N VAL A 284 -9.20 9.36 8.41
CA VAL A 284 -10.34 8.50 8.81
C VAL A 284 -11.64 9.31 8.90
N LEU A 285 -11.58 10.53 9.46
CA LEU A 285 -12.75 11.42 9.51
C LEU A 285 -13.25 11.79 8.11
N LYS A 286 -12.34 12.04 7.17
CA LYS A 286 -12.66 12.32 5.77
C LYS A 286 -13.35 11.14 5.12
N GLU A 287 -12.84 9.93 5.31
CA GLU A 287 -13.47 8.71 4.78
C GLU A 287 -14.90 8.54 5.31
N ILE A 288 -15.11 8.64 6.63
CA ILE A 288 -16.46 8.56 7.22
C ILE A 288 -17.37 9.68 6.69
N GLY A 289 -16.88 10.92 6.67
CA GLY A 289 -17.62 12.08 6.17
C GLY A 289 -18.03 11.94 4.71
N THR A 290 -17.13 11.45 3.85
CA THR A 290 -17.45 11.15 2.44
C THR A 290 -18.55 10.10 2.32
N VAL A 291 -18.45 8.99 3.06
CA VAL A 291 -19.47 7.92 3.03
C VAL A 291 -20.84 8.43 3.45
N LEU A 292 -20.93 9.19 4.54
CA LEU A 292 -22.19 9.76 5.01
C LEU A 292 -22.76 10.82 4.06
N ASN A 293 -21.90 11.52 3.31
CA ASN A 293 -22.35 12.47 2.30
C ASN A 293 -22.88 11.81 1.03
N GLU A 294 -22.28 10.71 0.59
CA GLU A 294 -22.76 9.95 -0.56
C GLU A 294 -24.05 9.17 -0.26
N HIS A 295 -24.21 8.69 0.98
CA HIS A 295 -25.36 7.90 1.41
C HIS A 295 -26.20 8.69 2.43
N LYS A 296 -27.06 9.59 1.95
CA LYS A 296 -27.82 10.52 2.81
C LYS A 296 -28.87 9.83 3.71
N ASP A 297 -29.27 8.62 3.37
CA ASP A 297 -30.22 7.78 4.11
C ASP A 297 -29.63 7.16 5.38
N ILE A 298 -28.30 7.10 5.50
CA ILE A 298 -27.65 6.37 6.57
C ILE A 298 -27.57 7.20 7.85
N LYS A 299 -27.94 6.56 8.96
CA LYS A 299 -27.73 7.08 10.30
C LYS A 299 -26.72 6.20 11.02
N ILE A 300 -25.91 6.80 11.88
CA ILE A 300 -24.86 6.08 12.61
C ILE A 300 -24.89 6.38 14.10
N LYS A 301 -24.39 5.43 14.90
CA LYS A 301 -23.99 5.61 16.28
C LYS A 301 -22.47 5.49 16.40
N ILE A 302 -21.85 6.50 17.00
CA ILE A 302 -20.41 6.55 17.29
C ILE A 302 -20.21 6.10 18.74
N ILE A 303 -19.38 5.09 18.97
CA ILE A 303 -19.09 4.55 20.29
C ILE A 303 -17.61 4.67 20.60
N GLY A 304 -17.31 5.34 21.71
CA GLY A 304 -15.94 5.49 22.20
C GLY A 304 -15.59 4.40 23.19
N HIS A 305 -14.34 3.95 23.13
CA HIS A 305 -13.77 2.99 24.07
C HIS A 305 -12.44 3.50 24.63
N THR A 306 -12.13 3.09 25.86
CA THR A 306 -10.83 3.33 26.51
C THR A 306 -10.14 2.00 26.78
N ASP A 307 -8.87 2.08 27.18
CA ASP A 307 -8.24 0.98 27.88
C ASP A 307 -8.65 0.99 29.37
N SER A 308 -8.05 0.09 30.15
CA SER A 308 -8.30 -0.04 31.59
C SER A 308 -7.46 0.87 32.47
N ASP A 309 -6.83 1.92 31.94
CA ASP A 309 -6.07 2.86 32.76
C ASP A 309 -6.99 3.96 33.28
N GLY A 310 -7.20 3.99 34.59
CA GLY A 310 -8.09 4.95 35.25
C GLY A 310 -9.20 4.25 36.02
N THR A 311 -10.21 5.00 36.43
CA THR A 311 -11.42 4.43 37.04
C THR A 311 -12.50 4.23 35.98
N ASP A 312 -13.34 3.21 36.14
CA ASP A 312 -14.45 2.92 35.22
C ASP A 312 -15.31 4.17 34.92
N ALA A 313 -15.58 4.98 35.95
CA ALA A 313 -16.35 6.21 35.81
C ALA A 313 -15.63 7.27 34.96
N ALA A 314 -14.32 7.45 35.16
CA ALA A 314 -13.52 8.39 34.36
C ALA A 314 -13.39 7.91 32.91
N ASN A 315 -13.19 6.60 32.71
CA ASN A 315 -13.11 5.96 31.40
C ASN A 315 -14.44 6.09 30.63
N LEU A 316 -15.56 5.88 31.31
CA LEU A 316 -16.89 6.05 30.73
C LEU A 316 -17.12 7.50 30.28
N ASP A 317 -16.85 8.48 31.15
CA ASP A 317 -16.98 9.91 30.83
C ASP A 317 -16.07 10.32 29.66
N LEU A 318 -14.79 9.91 29.68
CA LEU A 318 -13.83 10.22 28.62
C LEU A 318 -14.27 9.62 27.28
N SER A 319 -14.76 8.38 27.27
CA SER A 319 -15.22 7.72 26.05
C SER A 319 -16.43 8.40 25.41
N LYS A 320 -17.35 8.95 26.22
CA LYS A 320 -18.50 9.74 25.74
C LYS A 320 -18.04 11.04 25.11
N LYS A 321 -17.20 11.80 25.81
CA LYS A 321 -16.62 13.06 25.31
C LYS A 321 -15.87 12.88 23.99
N ARG A 322 -15.11 11.79 23.85
CA ARG A 322 -14.41 11.45 22.60
C ARG A 322 -15.38 11.22 21.44
N SER A 323 -16.46 10.49 21.66
CA SER A 323 -17.47 10.23 20.64
C SER A 323 -18.21 11.50 20.23
N GLU A 324 -18.50 12.38 21.19
CA GLU A 324 -19.06 13.71 20.95
C GLU A 324 -18.12 14.60 20.14
N ALA A 325 -16.82 14.58 20.43
CA ALA A 325 -15.83 15.30 19.64
C ALA A 325 -15.78 14.82 18.18
N VAL A 326 -15.86 13.50 17.96
CA VAL A 326 -15.91 12.94 16.60
C VAL A 326 -17.19 13.35 15.87
N LYS A 327 -18.35 13.30 16.54
CA LYS A 327 -19.61 13.84 16.00
C LYS A 327 -19.46 15.31 15.59
N ALA A 328 -18.90 16.14 16.48
CA ALA A 328 -18.71 17.57 16.23
C ALA A 328 -17.79 17.83 15.02
N ALA A 329 -16.70 17.07 14.89
CA ALA A 329 -15.80 17.16 13.74
C ALA A 329 -16.51 16.76 12.42
N LEU A 330 -17.30 15.69 12.42
CA LEU A 330 -18.07 15.27 11.23
C LEU A 330 -19.10 16.30 10.79
N ILE A 331 -19.80 16.93 11.74
CA ILE A 331 -20.76 18.00 11.44
C ILE A 331 -20.04 19.23 10.89
N LYS A 332 -18.98 19.68 11.58
CA LYS A 332 -18.28 20.92 11.26
C LYS A 332 -17.51 20.83 9.94
N ASP A 333 -16.71 19.79 9.77
CA ASP A 333 -15.72 19.73 8.69
C ASP A 333 -16.27 19.04 7.43
N TYR A 334 -17.33 18.25 7.57
CA TYR A 334 -17.93 17.47 6.46
C TYR A 334 -19.42 17.72 6.27
N SER A 335 -20.01 18.67 7.00
CA SER A 335 -21.41 19.10 6.84
C SER A 335 -22.42 17.95 6.97
N ILE A 336 -22.14 16.99 7.85
CA ILE A 336 -23.09 15.92 8.16
C ILE A 336 -24.20 16.46 9.05
N GLU A 337 -25.45 16.16 8.72
CA GLU A 337 -26.61 16.57 9.50
C GLU A 337 -26.59 15.94 10.91
N GLU A 338 -26.82 16.75 11.94
CA GLU A 338 -26.74 16.31 13.33
C GLU A 338 -27.67 15.13 13.65
N GLY A 339 -28.90 15.14 13.11
CA GLY A 339 -29.90 14.10 13.33
C GLY A 339 -29.52 12.72 12.78
N ARG A 340 -28.41 12.63 12.04
CA ARG A 340 -27.87 11.37 11.49
C ARG A 340 -26.80 10.72 12.36
N ILE A 341 -26.37 11.40 13.44
CA ILE A 341 -25.29 10.91 14.29
C ILE A 341 -25.75 10.84 15.75
N GLN A 342 -25.79 9.63 16.29
CA GLN A 342 -25.87 9.36 17.73
C GLN A 342 -24.48 9.08 18.30
N THR A 343 -24.30 9.32 19.59
CA THR A 343 -23.05 9.02 20.31
C THR A 343 -23.33 8.15 21.54
N ASP A 344 -22.36 7.33 21.90
CA ASP A 344 -22.34 6.57 23.16
C ASP A 344 -20.87 6.40 23.62
N GLY A 345 -20.68 6.02 24.87
CA GLY A 345 -19.36 5.69 25.40
C GLY A 345 -19.44 4.42 26.24
N LYS A 346 -18.48 3.53 26.09
CA LYS A 346 -18.42 2.26 26.83
C LYS A 346 -17.27 2.19 27.83
N GLY A 347 -16.42 3.23 27.91
CA GLY A 347 -15.19 3.17 28.68
C GLY A 347 -14.40 1.90 28.35
N GLU A 348 -13.99 1.17 29.38
CA GLU A 348 -13.22 -0.06 29.27
C GLU A 348 -14.08 -1.35 29.25
N SER A 349 -15.42 -1.22 29.38
CA SER A 349 -16.33 -2.36 29.62
C SER A 349 -16.43 -3.37 28.47
N VAL A 350 -15.95 -3.02 27.27
CA VAL A 350 -15.98 -3.88 26.08
C VAL A 350 -14.59 -3.92 25.44
N PRO A 351 -13.63 -4.65 26.05
CA PRO A 351 -12.29 -4.81 25.50
C PRO A 351 -12.34 -5.75 24.30
N VAL A 352 -11.53 -5.45 23.29
CA VAL A 352 -11.27 -6.31 22.12
C VAL A 352 -9.92 -7.02 22.21
N ALA A 353 -9.10 -6.64 23.20
CA ALA A 353 -7.77 -7.19 23.43
C ALA A 353 -7.37 -7.14 24.91
N ASP A 354 -6.26 -7.80 25.24
CA ASP A 354 -5.78 -7.91 26.63
C ASP A 354 -5.29 -6.57 27.18
N ASN A 355 -6.02 -6.03 28.16
CA ASN A 355 -5.69 -4.81 28.89
C ASN A 355 -4.41 -4.90 29.74
N LYS A 356 -3.81 -6.09 29.90
CA LYS A 356 -2.51 -6.23 30.58
C LYS A 356 -1.32 -5.88 29.68
N THR A 357 -1.52 -5.86 28.37
CA THR A 357 -0.47 -5.57 27.38
C THR A 357 -0.60 -4.14 26.85
N LYS A 358 0.51 -3.50 26.47
CA LYS A 358 0.46 -2.14 25.91
C LYS A 358 -0.26 -2.12 24.58
N GLU A 359 -0.11 -3.20 23.83
CA GLU A 359 -0.67 -3.47 22.53
C GLU A 359 -2.19 -3.66 22.63
N GLY A 360 -2.66 -4.49 23.56
CA GLY A 360 -4.09 -4.67 23.79
C GLY A 360 -4.77 -3.42 24.32
N LYS A 361 -4.11 -2.65 25.21
CA LYS A 361 -4.59 -1.31 25.60
C LYS A 361 -4.74 -0.38 24.40
N ALA A 362 -3.77 -0.39 23.48
CA ALA A 362 -3.85 0.42 22.27
C ALA A 362 -5.01 0.02 21.35
N GLN A 363 -5.29 -1.27 21.23
CA GLN A 363 -6.44 -1.78 20.47
C GLN A 363 -7.78 -1.45 21.16
N ASN A 364 -7.81 -1.41 22.50
CA ASN A 364 -9.00 -1.05 23.27
C ASN A 364 -9.33 0.45 23.19
N ARG A 365 -8.33 1.33 23.05
CA ARG A 365 -8.51 2.75 22.75
C ARG A 365 -8.93 2.95 21.28
N ARG A 366 -10.21 2.76 21.01
CA ARG A 366 -10.79 2.79 19.65
C ARG A 366 -12.11 3.56 19.61
N VAL A 367 -12.54 3.86 18.39
CA VAL A 367 -13.87 4.40 18.09
C VAL A 367 -14.57 3.44 17.13
N GLU A 368 -15.83 3.13 17.42
CA GLU A 368 -16.70 2.32 16.56
C GLU A 368 -17.79 3.21 15.95
N PHE A 369 -18.17 2.90 14.70
CA PHE A 369 -19.25 3.52 13.95
C PHE A 369 -20.21 2.41 13.57
N ILE A 370 -21.46 2.50 14.01
CA ILE A 370 -22.48 1.47 13.80
C ILE A 370 -23.63 2.09 13.02
N LYS A 371 -24.03 1.47 11.91
CA LYS A 371 -25.22 1.87 11.16
C LYS A 371 -26.49 1.57 11.98
N LEU A 372 -27.40 2.53 12.04
CA LEU A 372 -28.67 2.46 12.78
C LEU A 372 -29.82 1.91 11.94
#